data_AF-A0A839T9X6-F1
#
_entry.id   AF-A0A839T9X6-F1
#
_cell.length_a   1.000
_cell.length_b   1.000
_cell.length_c   1.000
_cell.angle_alpha   90.00
_cell.angle_beta   90.00
_cell.angle_gamma   90.00
#
_symmetry.space_group_name_H-M   'P 1'
#
loop_
_entity.id
_entity.type
_entity.pdbx_description
1 polymer ?
#
loop_
_entity_poly.entity_id
_entity_poly.type
_entity_poly.pdbx_seq_one_letter_code
_entity_poly.pdbx_strand_id
1 'polypeptide(L)'
;MMGQFEKPLLDTSHVSLSVSNNDEYDALLVLELALLPLDECKLECDGMTYIISHLLTHAGITHKRMVGYVDDQLTRQVIHPHCWIELPGGYVIDFRLRMWLGDCDQIPHGVFDPDGTGLLYHGQEQEQPSPPLDLLELMSDGKIHDINLREVRGLSL
;
A
#
# COMPACT_ATOMS: atom_id res chain seq x y z
N MET A 1 -3.82 -63.73 17.85
CA MET A 1 -4.41 -62.92 18.94
C MET A 1 -3.86 -61.52 18.80
N MET A 2 -4.72 -60.51 18.86
CA MET A 2 -4.61 -59.17 18.26
C MET A 2 -3.38 -58.34 18.68
N GLY A 3 -2.83 -57.59 17.72
CA GLY A 3 -1.83 -56.55 17.94
C GLY A 3 -2.46 -55.26 18.46
N GLN A 4 -1.72 -54.56 19.31
CA GLN A 4 -2.00 -53.19 19.73
C GLN A 4 -1.41 -52.24 18.68
N PHE A 5 -2.27 -51.50 17.99
CA PHE A 5 -1.87 -50.33 17.19
C PHE A 5 -2.01 -49.10 18.09
N GLU A 6 -0.88 -48.54 18.51
CA GLU A 6 -0.84 -47.16 19.02
C GLU A 6 -1.08 -46.21 17.85
N LYS A 7 -2.06 -45.31 18.00
CA LYS A 7 -2.28 -44.20 17.06
C LYS A 7 -1.18 -43.16 17.26
N PRO A 8 -0.52 -42.66 16.22
CA PRO A 8 0.34 -41.49 16.38
C PRO A 8 -0.54 -40.26 16.65
N LEU A 9 -0.17 -39.51 17.69
CA LEU A 9 -0.67 -38.17 17.97
C LEU A 9 -0.31 -37.27 16.78
N LEU A 10 -1.31 -36.61 16.21
CA LEU A 10 -1.10 -35.53 15.23
C LEU A 10 -0.45 -34.35 15.97
N ASP A 11 0.80 -34.08 15.64
CA ASP A 11 1.50 -32.86 16.00
C ASP A 11 0.89 -31.70 15.22
N THR A 12 0.10 -30.87 15.91
CA THR A 12 -0.42 -29.61 15.36
C THR A 12 0.62 -28.52 15.58
N SER A 13 1.80 -28.67 14.98
CA SER A 13 2.71 -27.55 14.80
C SER A 13 2.15 -26.67 13.68
N HIS A 14 1.83 -25.42 14.00
CA HIS A 14 1.43 -24.38 13.06
C HIS A 14 2.27 -24.43 11.77
N VAL A 15 1.63 -24.79 10.66
CA VAL A 15 2.19 -24.60 9.33
C VAL A 15 2.16 -23.09 9.07
N SER A 16 3.27 -22.42 9.32
CA SER A 16 3.54 -21.12 8.70
C SER A 16 3.65 -21.39 7.20
N LEU A 17 2.54 -21.16 6.48
CA LEU A 17 2.52 -21.13 5.04
C LEU A 17 3.49 -20.03 4.60
N SER A 18 4.65 -20.42 4.07
CA SER A 18 5.52 -19.50 3.37
C SER A 18 4.76 -18.99 2.16
N VAL A 19 4.36 -17.72 2.21
CA VAL A 19 3.82 -16.98 1.08
C VAL A 19 4.87 -17.05 -0.03
N SER A 20 4.50 -17.53 -1.22
CA SER A 20 5.43 -17.50 -2.35
C SER A 20 5.51 -16.07 -2.87
N ASN A 21 6.66 -15.63 -3.37
CA ASN A 21 6.80 -14.26 -3.91
C ASN A 21 5.70 -13.91 -4.94
N ASN A 22 5.15 -14.90 -5.65
CA ASN A 22 4.07 -14.69 -6.61
C ASN A 22 2.75 -14.29 -5.92
N ASP A 23 2.44 -14.85 -4.75
CA ASP A 23 1.20 -14.53 -4.02
C ASP A 23 1.23 -13.09 -3.47
N GLU A 24 2.43 -12.60 -3.11
CA GLU A 24 2.66 -11.22 -2.65
C GLU A 24 2.50 -10.22 -3.81
N TYR A 25 3.10 -10.47 -4.97
CA TYR A 25 2.91 -9.63 -6.15
C TYR A 25 1.45 -9.59 -6.63
N ASP A 26 0.75 -10.72 -6.58
CA ASP A 26 -0.68 -10.78 -6.89
C ASP A 26 -1.49 -9.91 -5.90
N ALA A 27 -1.11 -9.91 -4.62
CA ALA A 27 -1.75 -9.08 -3.60
C ALA A 27 -1.56 -7.58 -3.82
N LEU A 28 -0.35 -7.17 -4.16
CA LEU A 28 -0.03 -5.78 -4.46
C LEU A 28 -0.78 -5.31 -5.71
N LEU A 29 -0.88 -6.14 -6.74
CA LEU A 29 -1.65 -5.85 -7.95
C LEU A 29 -3.15 -5.71 -7.65
N VAL A 30 -3.73 -6.62 -6.86
CA VAL A 30 -5.14 -6.52 -6.45
C VAL A 30 -5.38 -5.25 -5.64
N LEU A 31 -4.45 -4.89 -4.75
CA LEU A 31 -4.52 -3.65 -3.99
C LEU A 31 -4.46 -2.41 -4.90
N GLU A 32 -3.54 -2.36 -5.85
CA GLU A 32 -3.43 -1.27 -6.81
C GLU A 32 -4.73 -1.09 -7.61
N LEU A 33 -5.24 -2.18 -8.18
CA LEU A 33 -6.48 -2.16 -8.97
C LEU A 33 -7.67 -1.68 -8.15
N ALA A 34 -7.74 -2.05 -6.87
CA ALA A 34 -8.80 -1.61 -5.98
C ALA A 34 -8.70 -0.11 -5.64
N LEU A 35 -7.48 0.44 -5.54
CA LEU A 35 -7.24 1.86 -5.23
C LEU A 35 -7.30 2.78 -6.46
N LEU A 36 -7.11 2.24 -7.66
CA LEU A 36 -7.05 2.99 -8.93
C LEU A 36 -8.21 4.00 -9.14
N PRO A 37 -9.47 3.74 -8.75
CA PRO A 37 -10.54 4.73 -8.90
C PRO A 37 -10.31 6.05 -8.16
N LEU A 38 -9.46 6.05 -7.11
CA LEU A 38 -9.05 7.28 -6.41
C LEU A 38 -8.17 8.19 -7.27
N ASP A 39 -7.53 7.66 -8.31
CA ASP A 39 -6.64 8.45 -9.17
C ASP A 39 -7.40 9.58 -9.90
N GLU A 40 -8.70 9.39 -10.13
CA GLU A 40 -9.57 10.42 -10.67
C GLU A 40 -9.93 11.54 -9.66
N CYS A 41 -9.68 11.35 -8.36
CA CYS A 41 -9.85 12.40 -7.35
C CYS A 41 -8.74 13.44 -7.52
N LYS A 42 -9.11 14.72 -7.62
CA LYS A 42 -8.17 15.86 -7.75
C LYS A 42 -7.50 16.22 -6.43
N LEU A 43 -6.90 15.22 -5.79
CA LEU A 43 -6.22 15.31 -4.52
C LEU A 43 -4.73 15.45 -4.73
N GLU A 44 -4.10 16.29 -3.93
CA GLU A 44 -2.65 16.32 -3.77
C GLU A 44 -2.17 15.13 -2.93
N CYS A 45 -0.84 14.97 -2.80
CA CYS A 45 -0.22 13.83 -2.12
C CYS A 45 -0.67 13.63 -0.66
N ASP A 46 -0.88 14.72 0.08
CA ASP A 46 -1.33 14.68 1.47
C ASP A 46 -2.78 14.16 1.57
N GLY A 47 -3.69 14.71 0.78
CA GLY A 47 -5.09 14.27 0.76
C GLY A 47 -5.23 12.82 0.31
N MET A 48 -4.46 12.42 -0.70
CA MET A 48 -4.44 11.04 -1.20
C MET A 48 -3.98 10.06 -0.11
N THR A 49 -2.88 10.36 0.59
CA THR A 49 -2.36 9.47 1.65
C THR A 49 -3.32 9.33 2.83
N TYR A 50 -4.07 10.37 3.20
CA TYR A 50 -5.11 10.26 4.22
C TYR A 50 -6.24 9.30 3.82
N ILE A 51 -6.74 9.40 2.59
CA ILE A 51 -7.84 8.55 2.11
C ILE A 51 -7.38 7.09 2.00
N ILE A 52 -6.21 6.84 1.40
CA ILE A 52 -5.65 5.49 1.29
C ILE A 52 -5.41 4.90 2.67
N SER A 53 -4.79 5.66 3.59
CA SER A 53 -4.55 5.19 4.96
C SER A 53 -5.83 4.84 5.71
N HIS A 54 -6.90 5.62 5.52
CA HIS A 54 -8.20 5.29 6.09
C HIS A 54 -8.72 3.93 5.58
N LEU A 55 -8.66 3.71 4.26
CA LEU A 55 -9.11 2.47 3.61
C LEU A 55 -8.29 1.26 4.07
N LEU A 56 -6.96 1.38 4.12
CA LEU A 56 -6.06 0.34 4.60
C LEU A 56 -6.30 0.01 6.07
N THR A 57 -6.46 1.04 6.93
CA THR A 57 -6.80 0.87 8.35
C THR A 57 -8.12 0.12 8.51
N HIS A 58 -9.15 0.52 7.77
CA HIS A 58 -10.46 -0.15 7.81
C HIS A 58 -10.38 -1.60 7.29
N ALA A 59 -9.44 -1.88 6.39
CA ALA A 59 -9.13 -3.21 5.89
C ALA A 59 -8.27 -4.07 6.83
N GLY A 60 -7.64 -3.47 7.85
CA GLY A 60 -6.70 -4.15 8.73
C GLY A 60 -5.33 -4.39 8.09
N ILE A 61 -4.97 -3.61 7.06
CA ILE A 61 -3.67 -3.70 6.37
C ILE A 61 -2.68 -2.79 7.08
N THR A 62 -1.55 -3.34 7.50
CA THR A 62 -0.46 -2.58 8.14
C THR A 62 0.17 -1.64 7.12
N HIS A 63 0.40 -0.39 7.49
CA HIS A 63 1.02 0.61 6.64
C HIS A 63 1.52 1.78 7.47
N LYS A 64 2.36 2.61 6.87
CA LYS A 64 2.82 3.89 7.43
C LYS A 64 2.51 5.01 6.46
N ARG A 65 1.98 6.12 6.98
CA ARG A 65 1.91 7.37 6.22
C ARG A 65 3.24 8.10 6.36
N MET A 66 3.86 8.45 5.25
CA MET A 66 5.17 9.06 5.23
C MET A 66 5.12 10.49 4.69
N VAL A 67 6.01 11.35 5.17
CA VAL A 67 6.22 12.69 4.64
C VAL A 67 7.72 13.01 4.55
N GLY A 68 8.11 13.65 3.46
CA GLY A 68 9.48 14.07 3.22
C GLY A 68 9.70 14.54 1.79
N TYR A 69 10.64 13.92 1.08
CA TYR A 69 10.95 14.21 -0.31
C TYR A 69 11.33 12.96 -1.12
N VAL A 70 11.24 13.11 -2.44
CA VAL A 70 11.68 12.10 -3.42
C VAL A 70 12.79 12.69 -4.27
N ASP A 71 13.94 12.01 -4.35
CA ASP A 71 15.09 12.38 -5.20
C ASP A 71 15.16 11.43 -6.41
N ASP A 72 14.95 11.98 -7.61
CA ASP A 72 15.14 11.28 -8.87
C ASP A 72 16.63 11.28 -9.24
N GLN A 73 17.30 10.14 -9.07
CA GLN A 73 18.74 10.02 -9.36
C GLN A 73 19.09 10.20 -10.84
N LEU A 74 18.13 9.99 -11.75
CA LEU A 74 18.34 10.12 -13.19
C LEU A 74 18.27 11.59 -13.61
N THR A 75 17.22 12.30 -13.18
CA THR A 75 16.99 13.70 -13.61
C THR A 75 17.54 14.75 -12.63
N ARG A 76 17.92 14.34 -11.42
CA ARG A 76 18.32 15.20 -10.28
C ARG A 76 17.20 16.13 -9.79
N GLN A 77 15.95 15.83 -10.12
CA GLN A 77 14.80 16.54 -9.58
C GLN A 77 14.51 16.08 -8.15
N VAL A 78 14.12 17.02 -7.30
CA VAL A 78 13.72 16.77 -5.91
C VAL A 78 12.30 17.28 -5.71
N ILE A 79 11.40 16.39 -5.31
CA ILE A 79 10.00 16.72 -5.01
C ILE A 79 9.85 16.87 -3.50
N HIS A 80 9.56 18.10 -3.04
CA HIS A 80 9.40 18.41 -1.62
C HIS A 80 8.36 19.54 -1.41
N PRO A 81 7.45 19.41 -0.43
CA PRO A 81 7.19 18.21 0.36
C PRO A 81 6.43 17.17 -0.45
N HIS A 82 6.63 15.89 -0.16
CA HIS A 82 5.88 14.79 -0.75
C HIS A 82 5.40 13.82 0.32
N CYS A 83 4.21 13.25 0.11
CA CYS A 83 3.61 12.25 1.00
C CYS A 83 3.35 10.95 0.23
N TRP A 84 3.62 9.82 0.86
CA TRP A 84 3.37 8.48 0.32
C TRP A 84 2.94 7.51 1.42
N ILE A 85 2.56 6.29 1.05
CA ILE A 85 2.36 5.19 2.00
C ILE A 85 3.50 4.18 1.85
N GLU A 86 4.05 3.72 2.97
CA GLU A 86 4.90 2.52 3.02
C GLU A 86 4.10 1.32 3.51
N LEU A 87 4.20 0.21 2.79
CA LEU A 87 3.69 -1.09 3.16
C LEU A 87 4.81 -1.95 3.79
N PRO A 88 4.50 -3.08 4.44
CA PRO A 88 5.52 -4.05 4.80
C PRO A 88 6.26 -4.55 3.55
N GLY A 89 7.46 -5.09 3.72
CA GLY A 89 8.32 -5.47 2.58
C GLY A 89 9.01 -4.29 1.88
N GLY A 90 8.65 -3.04 2.19
CA GLY A 90 9.27 -1.84 1.59
C GLY A 90 8.54 -1.30 0.36
N TYR A 91 7.38 -1.89 0.00
CA TYR A 91 6.57 -1.39 -1.10
C TYR A 91 5.98 0.00 -0.79
N VAL A 92 5.77 0.76 -1.85
CA VAL A 92 5.26 2.14 -1.80
C VAL A 92 3.90 2.21 -2.48
N ILE A 93 2.98 3.00 -1.89
CA ILE A 93 1.79 3.48 -2.60
C ILE A 93 1.93 4.97 -2.87
N ASP A 94 1.96 5.35 -4.14
CA ASP A 94 2.10 6.73 -4.59
C ASP A 94 1.41 6.94 -5.95
N PHE A 95 0.22 7.56 -5.91
CA PHE A 95 -0.55 7.94 -7.11
C PHE A 95 -0.27 9.39 -7.55
N ARG A 96 0.63 10.10 -6.87
CA ARG A 96 0.74 11.57 -7.00
C ARG A 96 2.13 12.04 -7.38
N LEU A 97 3.13 11.17 -7.39
CA LEU A 97 4.47 11.48 -7.88
C LEU A 97 4.47 12.01 -9.32
N ARG A 98 3.67 11.40 -10.20
CA ARG A 98 3.54 11.79 -11.62
C ARG A 98 3.03 13.21 -11.83
N MET A 99 2.34 13.81 -10.84
CA MET A 99 1.93 15.22 -10.93
C MET A 99 3.13 16.17 -11.00
N TRP A 100 4.27 15.74 -10.44
CA TRP A 100 5.48 16.56 -10.35
C TRP A 100 6.55 16.14 -11.37
N LEU A 101 6.81 14.84 -11.50
CA LEU A 101 7.86 14.32 -12.41
C LEU A 101 7.36 14.11 -13.84
N GLY A 102 6.06 14.27 -14.08
CA GLY A 102 5.41 14.06 -15.37
C GLY A 102 4.76 12.68 -15.47
N ASP A 103 3.77 12.58 -16.36
CA ASP A 103 3.02 11.35 -16.62
C ASP A 103 3.68 10.54 -17.73
N CYS A 104 4.67 9.73 -17.35
CA CYS A 104 5.31 8.78 -18.25
C CYS A 104 5.55 7.44 -17.55
N ASP A 105 5.59 6.35 -18.33
CA ASP A 105 5.67 4.97 -17.81
C ASP A 105 6.92 4.68 -16.96
N GLN A 106 7.93 5.55 -17.02
CA GLN A 106 9.18 5.41 -16.27
C GLN A 106 9.03 5.89 -14.83
N ILE A 107 8.04 6.77 -14.57
CA ILE A 107 7.70 7.20 -13.21
C ILE A 107 6.67 6.21 -12.68
N PRO A 108 6.96 5.49 -11.57
CA PRO A 108 6.01 4.55 -11.01
C PRO A 108 4.75 5.29 -10.52
N HIS A 109 3.64 4.57 -10.48
CA HIS A 109 2.32 5.08 -10.10
C HIS A 109 1.52 3.94 -9.52
N GLY A 110 0.78 4.18 -8.44
CA GLY A 110 0.02 3.13 -7.78
C GLY A 110 0.83 2.42 -6.70
N VAL A 111 0.88 1.08 -6.73
CA VAL A 111 1.57 0.25 -5.74
C VAL A 111 2.79 -0.41 -6.39
N PHE A 112 3.99 -0.20 -5.84
CA PHE A 112 5.21 -0.67 -6.49
C PHE A 112 6.36 -0.89 -5.50
N ASP A 113 7.37 -1.64 -5.96
CA ASP A 113 8.68 -1.71 -5.33
C ASP A 113 9.51 -0.49 -5.77
N PRO A 114 9.96 0.38 -4.86
CA PRO A 114 10.79 1.52 -5.23
C PRO A 114 12.19 1.10 -5.71
N ASP A 115 12.65 -0.11 -5.39
CA ASP A 115 13.97 -0.58 -5.79
C ASP A 115 14.08 -0.70 -7.32
N GLY A 116 15.21 -0.22 -7.86
CA GLY A 116 15.47 -0.23 -9.31
C GLY A 116 14.77 0.86 -10.12
N THR A 117 13.89 1.67 -9.51
CA THR A 117 13.26 2.82 -10.18
C THR A 117 14.22 4.01 -10.35
N GLY A 118 15.28 4.08 -9.52
CA GLY A 118 16.16 5.25 -9.44
C GLY A 118 15.59 6.40 -8.61
N LEU A 119 14.43 6.22 -7.99
CA LEU A 119 13.81 7.18 -7.07
C LEU A 119 14.18 6.83 -5.63
N LEU A 120 14.65 7.81 -4.87
CA LEU A 120 14.95 7.65 -3.46
C LEU A 120 13.94 8.42 -2.61
N TYR A 121 13.18 7.68 -1.81
CA TYR A 121 12.22 8.23 -0.86
C TYR A 121 12.91 8.50 0.48
N HIS A 122 12.80 9.74 0.96
CA HIS A 122 13.43 10.18 2.20
C HIS A 122 12.41 10.89 3.07
N GLY A 123 12.07 10.32 4.23
CA GLY A 123 11.08 10.92 5.10
C GLY A 123 10.95 10.25 6.45
N GLN A 124 9.89 10.65 7.13
CA GLN A 124 9.51 10.12 8.43
C GLN A 124 8.01 9.79 8.44
N GLU A 125 7.63 8.92 9.36
CA GLU A 125 6.23 8.59 9.59
C GLU A 125 5.48 9.82 10.10
N GLN A 126 4.29 10.04 9.56
CA GLN A 126 3.37 11.09 9.98
C GLN A 126 2.57 10.62 11.19
N GLU A 127 2.74 11.32 12.31
CA GLU A 127 1.96 11.06 13.53
C GLU A 127 0.61 11.79 13.56
N GLN A 128 0.31 12.64 12.56
CA GLN A 128 -0.95 13.38 12.53
C GLN A 128 -2.13 12.41 12.42
N PRO A 129 -3.16 12.57 13.30
CA PRO A 129 -4.33 11.71 13.27
C PRO A 129 -5.03 11.83 11.91
N SER A 130 -5.69 10.75 11.50
CA SER A 130 -6.56 10.79 10.32
C SER A 130 -7.65 11.85 10.51
N PRO A 131 -7.98 12.63 9.46
CA PRO A 131 -9.19 13.43 9.41
C PRO A 131 -10.41 12.58 9.72
N PRO A 132 -11.48 13.21 10.24
CA PRO A 132 -12.76 12.53 10.42
C PRO A 132 -13.34 12.10 9.06
N LEU A 133 -14.16 11.06 9.07
CA LEU A 133 -14.67 10.42 7.85
C LEU A 133 -15.45 11.39 6.95
N ASP A 134 -16.24 12.29 7.52
CA ASP A 134 -17.00 13.31 6.76
C ASP A 134 -16.08 14.23 5.94
N LEU A 135 -14.90 14.57 6.46
CA LEU A 135 -13.90 15.33 5.71
C LEU A 135 -13.26 14.48 4.60
N LEU A 136 -13.00 13.19 4.85
CA LEU A 136 -12.46 12.29 3.81
C LEU A 136 -13.47 12.03 2.69
N GLU A 137 -14.75 11.91 3.02
CA GLU A 137 -15.85 11.81 2.06
C GLU A 137 -15.91 13.07 1.20
N LEU A 138 -15.83 14.26 1.80
CA LEU A 138 -15.79 15.53 1.09
C LEU A 138 -14.56 15.63 0.16
N MET A 139 -13.39 15.25 0.65
CA MET A 139 -12.13 15.27 -0.11
C MET A 139 -12.16 14.34 -1.32
N SER A 140 -12.81 13.18 -1.19
CA SER A 140 -12.91 12.16 -2.25
C SER A 140 -14.13 12.32 -3.17
N ASP A 141 -14.99 13.32 -2.93
CA ASP A 141 -16.31 13.44 -3.58
C ASP A 141 -17.14 12.15 -3.44
N GLY A 142 -17.08 11.52 -2.25
CA GLY A 142 -17.77 10.28 -1.91
C GLY A 142 -17.15 9.00 -2.46
N LYS A 143 -16.15 9.07 -3.34
CA LYS A 143 -15.52 7.89 -3.96
C LYS A 143 -14.89 6.91 -2.96
N ILE A 144 -14.56 7.36 -1.76
CA ILE A 144 -14.06 6.50 -0.68
C ILE A 144 -14.99 5.31 -0.39
N HIS A 145 -16.30 5.42 -0.67
CA HIS A 145 -17.27 4.34 -0.47
C HIS A 145 -17.29 3.30 -1.59
N ASP A 146 -16.78 3.65 -2.77
CA ASP A 146 -16.72 2.75 -3.92
C ASP A 146 -15.52 1.81 -3.84
N ILE A 147 -14.55 2.13 -2.97
CA ILE A 147 -13.34 1.35 -2.79
C ILE A 147 -13.57 0.17 -1.84
N ASN A 148 -13.28 -1.04 -2.33
CA ASN A 148 -13.46 -2.26 -1.57
C ASN A 148 -12.17 -3.08 -1.53
N LEU A 149 -11.54 -3.13 -0.35
CA LEU A 149 -10.30 -3.88 -0.12
C LEU A 149 -10.52 -5.30 0.43
N ARG A 150 -11.74 -5.85 0.37
CA ARG A 150 -12.05 -7.19 0.94
C ARG A 150 -11.19 -8.30 0.36
N GLU A 151 -10.89 -8.24 -0.94
CA GLU A 151 -10.08 -9.24 -1.63
C GLU A 151 -8.60 -9.21 -1.17
N VAL A 152 -8.15 -8.08 -0.62
CA VAL A 152 -6.80 -7.91 -0.08
C VAL A 152 -6.69 -8.44 1.36
N ARG A 153 -7.78 -8.45 2.14
CA ARG A 153 -7.77 -8.83 3.57
C ARG A 153 -7.32 -10.27 3.87
N GLY A 154 -7.28 -11.14 2.86
CA GLY A 154 -6.84 -12.53 2.96
C GLY A 154 -5.42 -12.76 2.46
N LEU A 155 -4.77 -11.74 1.92
CA LEU A 155 -3.45 -11.82 1.33
C LEU A 155 -2.42 -11.29 2.35
N SER A 156 -1.30 -11.99 2.45
CA SER A 156 -0.22 -11.60 3.35
C SER A 156 0.58 -10.49 2.68
N LEU A 157 0.26 -9.24 3.02
CA LEU A 157 1.07 -8.04 2.76
C LEU A 157 1.94 -7.70 3.97
#